data_AF-A0A9E2LMG0-F1
#
_entry.id   AF-A0A9E2LMG0-F1
#
_cell.length_a   1.000
_cell.length_b   1.000
_cell.length_c   1.000
_cell.angle_alpha   90.00
_cell.angle_beta   90.00
_cell.angle_gamma   90.00
#
_symmetry.space_group_name_H-M   'P 1'
#
loop_
_entity.id
_entity.type
_entity.pdbx_description
1 polymer ?
#
loop_
_entity_poly.entity_id
_entity_poly.type
_entity_poly.pdbx_seq_one_letter_code
_entity_poly.pdbx_strand_id
1 'polypeptide(L)'
;MNSKESYLQQEVDWIENSGEMPEVAFYESLYYLTEEEDGPKLILTSSDIKFLEDAVVNRFKTIILRDLEFANRKSSIFRGLKRAIINYNRLKKYQKKKDRIDPGMKKEIGRFLIEYIRC
;
A
#
# COMPACT_ATOMS: atom_id res chain seq x y z
N MET A 1 5.30 -21.91 18.23
CA MET A 1 4.86 -21.73 16.83
C MET A 1 4.02 -20.47 16.76
N ASN A 2 4.36 -19.52 15.89
CA ASN A 2 3.53 -18.33 15.66
C ASN A 2 2.22 -18.77 14.97
N SER A 3 1.12 -18.09 15.29
CA SER A 3 -0.17 -18.32 14.62
C SER A 3 -0.11 -17.81 13.18
N LYS A 4 -0.98 -18.35 12.31
CA LYS A 4 -1.17 -17.84 10.95
C LYS A 4 -1.46 -16.32 10.94
N GLU A 5 -2.30 -15.88 11.86
CA GLU A 5 -2.65 -14.46 12.04
C GLU A 5 -1.41 -13.61 12.35
N SER A 6 -0.48 -14.12 13.16
CA SER A 6 0.77 -13.41 13.48
C SER A 6 1.66 -13.24 12.25
N TYR A 7 1.76 -14.25 11.38
CA TYR A 7 2.53 -14.11 10.13
C TYR A 7 1.87 -13.12 9.18
N LEU A 8 0.54 -13.19 9.02
CA LEU A 8 -0.19 -12.24 8.18
C LEU A 8 -0.02 -10.80 8.66
N GLN A 9 -0.07 -10.57 9.97
CA GLN A 9 0.13 -9.22 10.51
C GLN A 9 1.55 -8.70 10.27
N GLN A 10 2.57 -9.55 10.43
CA GLN A 10 3.96 -9.18 10.13
C GLN A 10 4.13 -8.78 8.67
N GLU A 11 3.50 -9.52 7.76
CA GLU A 11 3.57 -9.21 6.33
C GLU A 11 2.75 -7.97 5.95
N VAL A 12 1.63 -7.70 6.61
CA VAL A 12 0.94 -6.41 6.48
C VAL A 12 1.86 -5.26 6.90
N ASP A 13 2.52 -5.39 8.04
CA ASP A 13 3.44 -4.37 8.55
C ASP A 13 4.63 -4.18 7.58
N TRP A 14 5.13 -5.26 6.98
CA TRP A 14 6.15 -5.23 5.93
C TRP A 14 5.69 -4.46 4.70
N ILE A 15 4.54 -4.83 4.11
CA ILE A 15 3.95 -4.15 2.94
C ILE A 15 3.74 -2.66 3.22
N GLU A 16 3.30 -2.33 4.43
CA GLU A 16 3.03 -0.96 4.82
C GLU A 16 4.28 -0.15 5.18
N ASN A 17 5.45 -0.75 5.42
CA ASN A 17 6.59 -0.01 5.99
C ASN A 17 7.96 -0.24 5.33
N SER A 18 8.16 -1.29 4.53
CA SER A 18 9.47 -1.72 4.01
C SER A 18 10.24 -0.68 3.19
N GLY A 19 9.55 0.31 2.62
CA GLY A 19 10.15 1.28 1.70
C GLY A 19 10.13 0.80 0.25
N GLU A 20 9.84 -0.47 0.02
CA GLU A 20 9.63 -1.06 -1.30
C GLU A 20 8.36 -0.53 -1.98
N MET A 21 8.24 -0.84 -3.26
CA MET A 21 6.98 -0.65 -3.97
C MET A 21 5.91 -1.53 -3.31
N PRO A 22 4.70 -1.01 -3.01
CA PRO A 22 3.68 -1.78 -2.29
C PRO A 22 3.31 -3.10 -2.98
N GLU A 23 3.26 -3.12 -4.32
CA GLU A 23 2.99 -4.36 -5.04
C GLU A 23 4.15 -5.36 -4.96
N VAL A 24 5.39 -4.88 -4.93
CA VAL A 24 6.58 -5.73 -4.83
C VAL A 24 6.60 -6.42 -3.47
N ALA A 25 6.49 -5.62 -2.40
CA ALA A 25 6.42 -6.13 -1.03
C ALA A 25 5.28 -7.15 -0.87
N PHE A 26 4.12 -6.93 -1.51
CA PHE A 26 3.02 -7.89 -1.48
C PHE A 26 3.36 -9.24 -2.12
N TYR A 27 4.01 -9.27 -3.28
CA TYR A 27 4.39 -10.53 -3.91
C TYR A 27 5.55 -11.21 -3.17
N GLU A 28 6.45 -10.45 -2.56
CA GLU A 28 7.47 -10.98 -1.64
C GLU A 28 6.81 -11.63 -0.42
N SER A 29 5.84 -10.97 0.21
CA SER A 29 5.07 -11.53 1.31
C SER A 29 4.32 -12.79 0.92
N LEU A 30 3.70 -12.84 -0.27
CA LEU A 30 3.07 -14.06 -0.76
C LEU A 30 4.08 -15.20 -0.88
N TYR A 31 5.23 -14.93 -1.50
CA TYR A 31 6.29 -15.92 -1.66
C TYR A 31 6.81 -16.43 -0.31
N TYR A 32 7.13 -15.55 0.63
CA TYR A 32 7.55 -15.94 1.98
C TYR A 32 6.49 -16.83 2.65
N LEU A 33 5.24 -16.39 2.64
CA LEU A 33 4.15 -17.09 3.32
C LEU A 33 3.87 -18.47 2.73
N THR A 34 4.03 -18.69 1.43
CA THR A 34 3.56 -19.91 0.76
C THR A 34 4.66 -20.80 0.18
N GLU A 35 5.77 -20.23 -0.27
CA GLU A 35 6.74 -20.91 -1.15
C GLU A 35 8.18 -20.93 -0.61
N GLU A 36 8.60 -19.94 0.16
CA GLU A 36 9.99 -19.82 0.64
C GLU A 36 10.39 -20.99 1.54
N GLU A 37 11.57 -21.57 1.31
CA GLU A 37 12.04 -22.81 1.97
C GLU A 37 11.98 -22.72 3.50
N ASP A 38 12.49 -21.62 4.05
CA ASP A 38 12.50 -21.33 5.49
C ASP A 38 11.25 -20.55 5.97
N GLY A 39 10.27 -20.34 5.08
CA GLY A 39 9.01 -19.66 5.37
C GLY A 39 7.95 -20.56 6.03
N PRO A 40 6.80 -20.01 6.45
CA PRO A 40 5.78 -20.74 7.22
C PRO A 40 4.92 -21.72 6.39
N LYS A 41 5.08 -21.78 5.06
CA LYS A 41 4.39 -22.73 4.15
C LYS A 41 2.87 -22.78 4.35
N LEU A 42 2.26 -21.62 4.51
CA LEU A 42 0.84 -21.47 4.79
C LEU A 42 -0.01 -21.72 3.54
N ILE A 43 -1.19 -22.29 3.74
CA ILE A 43 -2.26 -22.26 2.75
C ILE A 43 -3.11 -21.02 3.02
N LEU A 44 -3.07 -20.06 2.10
CA LEU A 44 -3.81 -18.81 2.20
C LEU A 44 -5.21 -18.94 1.61
N THR A 45 -6.19 -18.42 2.34
CA THR A 45 -7.56 -18.27 1.88
C THR A 45 -7.71 -16.95 1.13
N SER A 46 -8.83 -16.79 0.42
CA SER A 46 -9.16 -15.53 -0.24
C SER A 46 -9.23 -14.36 0.74
N SER A 47 -9.65 -14.57 1.99
CA SER A 47 -9.67 -13.51 3.01
C SER A 47 -8.28 -13.11 3.48
N ASP A 48 -7.33 -14.04 3.58
CA ASP A 48 -5.94 -13.73 3.93
C ASP A 48 -5.27 -12.91 2.83
N ILE A 49 -5.47 -13.33 1.56
CA ILE A 49 -4.97 -12.56 0.41
C ILE A 49 -5.62 -11.18 0.41
N LYS A 50 -6.93 -11.11 0.66
CA LYS A 50 -7.66 -9.83 0.73
C LYS A 50 -7.05 -8.89 1.77
N PHE A 51 -6.66 -9.42 2.93
CA PHE A 51 -6.04 -8.67 4.02
C PHE A 51 -4.67 -8.09 3.63
N LEU A 52 -3.81 -8.89 2.98
CA LEU A 52 -2.53 -8.44 2.44
C LEU A 52 -2.71 -7.39 1.32
N GLU A 53 -3.70 -7.57 0.46
CA GLU A 53 -4.00 -6.61 -0.61
C GLU A 53 -4.52 -5.27 -0.07
N ASP A 54 -5.23 -5.26 1.07
CA ASP A 54 -5.67 -4.02 1.73
C ASP A 54 -4.47 -3.20 2.23
N ALA A 55 -3.42 -3.87 2.72
CA ALA A 55 -2.15 -3.24 3.09
C ALA A 55 -1.49 -2.51 1.90
N VAL A 56 -1.55 -3.09 0.69
CA VAL A 56 -1.06 -2.45 -0.54
C VAL A 56 -1.81 -1.14 -0.81
N VAL A 57 -3.14 -1.18 -0.71
CA VAL A 57 -3.99 0.00 -0.94
C VAL A 57 -3.72 1.07 0.11
N ASN A 58 -3.61 0.69 1.38
CA ASN A 58 -3.31 1.59 2.49
C ASN A 58 -1.97 2.27 2.30
N ARG A 59 -0.91 1.51 2.00
CA ARG A 59 0.41 2.08 1.75
C ARG A 59 0.40 3.05 0.58
N PHE A 60 -0.31 2.72 -0.51
CA PHE A 60 -0.47 3.66 -1.62
C PHE A 60 -1.13 4.97 -1.21
N LYS A 61 -2.21 4.91 -0.42
CA LYS A 61 -2.84 6.12 0.13
C LYS A 61 -1.84 6.92 0.95
N THR A 62 -1.15 6.28 1.90
CA THR A 62 -0.18 6.93 2.78
C THR A 62 0.87 7.70 1.99
N ILE A 63 1.49 7.10 0.97
CA ILE A 63 2.53 7.78 0.19
C ILE A 63 1.97 8.87 -0.72
N ILE A 64 0.75 8.72 -1.25
CA ILE A 64 0.09 9.74 -2.08
C ILE A 64 -0.26 10.95 -1.21
N LEU A 65 -0.96 10.73 -0.09
CA LEU A 65 -1.39 11.79 0.81
C LEU A 65 -0.21 12.52 1.44
N ARG A 66 0.87 11.80 1.81
CA ARG A 66 2.13 12.41 2.25
C ARG A 66 2.66 13.43 1.24
N ASP A 67 2.61 13.10 -0.05
CA ASP A 67 3.12 13.93 -1.14
C ASP A 67 2.10 15.02 -1.60
N LEU A 68 0.87 15.01 -1.06
CA LEU A 68 -0.15 16.05 -1.26
C LEU A 68 -0.35 16.95 -0.03
N GLU A 69 0.13 16.54 1.14
CA GLU A 69 0.06 17.32 2.38
C GLU A 69 0.95 18.57 2.27
N PHE A 70 0.35 19.75 2.42
CA PHE A 70 1.07 21.02 2.30
C PHE A 70 2.16 21.15 3.37
N ALA A 71 1.87 20.74 4.60
CA ALA A 71 2.83 20.81 5.70
C ALA A 71 4.14 20.04 5.41
N ASN A 72 4.07 19.01 4.57
CA ASN A 72 5.23 18.20 4.22
C ASN A 72 6.18 18.88 3.23
N ARG A 73 5.80 19.94 2.51
CA ARG A 73 6.67 20.59 1.49
C ARG A 73 8.05 21.00 2.02
N LYS A 74 8.17 21.29 3.32
CA LYS A 74 9.43 21.68 3.98
C LYS A 74 10.17 20.50 4.63
N SER A 75 9.58 19.30 4.60
CA SER A 75 10.12 18.09 5.20
C SER A 75 10.89 17.25 4.18
N SER A 76 11.91 16.54 4.66
CA SER A 76 12.71 15.60 3.85
C SER A 76 11.89 14.41 3.33
N ILE A 77 10.72 14.15 3.90
CA ILE A 77 9.83 13.05 3.47
C ILE A 77 9.04 13.37 2.20
N PHE A 78 8.93 14.65 1.84
CA PHE A 78 8.14 15.09 0.69
C PHE A 78 8.87 14.79 -0.62
N ARG A 79 8.21 14.02 -1.50
CA ARG A 79 8.78 13.62 -2.80
C ARG A 79 8.14 14.34 -3.99
N GLY A 80 7.16 15.20 -3.75
CA GLY A 80 6.55 16.06 -4.76
C GLY A 80 5.35 15.45 -5.51
N LEU A 81 4.56 16.34 -6.11
CA LEU A 81 3.35 15.99 -6.88
C LEU A 81 3.59 14.94 -7.97
N LYS A 82 4.76 14.98 -8.63
CA LYS A 82 5.11 14.00 -9.66
C LYS A 82 5.10 12.57 -9.11
N ARG A 83 5.58 12.37 -7.87
CA ARG A 83 5.59 11.05 -7.22
C ARG A 83 4.18 10.65 -6.79
N ALA A 84 3.37 11.59 -6.29
CA ALA A 84 1.96 11.36 -6.01
C ALA A 84 1.19 10.86 -7.24
N ILE A 85 1.38 11.50 -8.40
CA ILE A 85 0.73 11.10 -9.67
C ILE A 85 1.16 9.70 -10.11
N ILE A 86 2.45 9.39 -10.03
CA ILE A 86 2.98 8.06 -10.38
C ILE A 86 2.35 6.99 -9.49
N ASN A 87 2.33 7.21 -8.18
CA ASN A 87 1.77 6.26 -7.21
C ASN A 87 0.25 6.13 -7.37
N TYR A 88 -0.47 7.22 -7.66
CA TYR A 88 -1.90 7.15 -7.95
C TYR A 88 -2.21 6.31 -9.19
N ASN A 89 -1.39 6.45 -10.25
CA ASN A 89 -1.55 5.63 -11.45
C ASN A 89 -1.21 4.15 -11.21
N ARG A 90 -0.20 3.85 -10.38
CA ARG A 90 0.11 2.48 -9.95
C ARG A 90 -1.05 1.86 -9.19
N LEU A 91 -1.59 2.58 -8.21
CA LEU A 91 -2.75 2.11 -7.47
C LEU A 91 -3.96 1.84 -8.37
N LYS A 92 -4.32 2.75 -9.28
CA LYS A 92 -5.42 2.51 -10.22
C LYS A 92 -5.22 1.24 -11.05
N LYS A 93 -3.99 0.98 -11.51
CA LYS A 93 -3.65 -0.24 -12.24
C LYS A 93 -3.78 -1.47 -11.35
N TYR A 94 -3.29 -1.40 -10.12
CA TYR A 94 -3.41 -2.46 -9.13
C TYR A 94 -4.88 -2.79 -8.81
N GLN A 95 -5.66 -1.77 -8.46
CA GLN A 95 -7.10 -1.85 -8.20
C GLN A 95 -7.87 -2.48 -9.36
N LYS A 96 -7.60 -2.05 -10.61
CA LYS A 96 -8.20 -2.64 -11.81
C LYS A 96 -7.80 -4.11 -11.98
N LYS A 97 -6.54 -4.47 -11.76
CA LYS A 97 -6.05 -5.86 -11.89
C LYS A 97 -6.68 -6.79 -10.87
N LYS A 98 -6.97 -6.29 -9.66
CA LYS A 98 -7.51 -7.06 -8.54
C LYS A 98 -9.04 -7.00 -8.42
N ASP A 99 -9.71 -6.27 -9.32
CA ASP A 99 -11.14 -5.95 -9.22
C ASP A 99 -11.53 -5.35 -7.85
N ARG A 100 -10.67 -4.47 -7.33
CA ARG A 100 -10.87 -3.79 -6.05
C ARG A 100 -10.93 -2.30 -6.29
N ILE A 101 -12.07 -1.70 -6.00
CA ILE A 101 -12.24 -0.26 -6.10
C ILE A 101 -12.39 0.30 -4.69
N ASP A 102 -11.59 1.29 -4.36
CA ASP A 102 -11.87 2.15 -3.21
C ASP A 102 -12.65 3.39 -3.68
N PRO A 103 -13.96 3.45 -3.43
CA PRO A 103 -14.79 4.58 -3.86
C PRO A 103 -14.47 5.88 -3.11
N GLY A 104 -13.92 5.81 -1.88
CA GLY A 104 -13.59 6.98 -1.08
C GLY A 104 -12.32 7.69 -1.54
N MET A 105 -11.41 6.95 -2.17
CA MET A 105 -10.06 7.43 -2.45
C MET A 105 -9.99 8.63 -3.40
N LYS A 106 -10.81 8.64 -4.46
CA LYS A 106 -10.83 9.77 -5.40
C LYS A 106 -11.25 11.06 -4.71
N LYS A 107 -12.24 10.98 -3.82
CA LYS A 107 -12.74 12.12 -3.04
C LYS A 107 -11.67 12.61 -2.06
N GLU A 108 -10.99 11.70 -1.39
CA GLU A 108 -9.94 12.02 -0.43
C GLU A 108 -8.74 12.70 -1.07
N ILE A 109 -8.19 12.11 -2.15
CA ILE A 109 -7.10 12.72 -2.93
C ILE A 109 -7.52 14.11 -3.46
N GLY A 110 -8.76 14.24 -3.95
CA GLY A 110 -9.29 15.51 -4.44
C GLY A 110 -9.27 16.60 -3.37
N ARG A 111 -9.63 16.28 -2.12
CA ARG A 111 -9.55 17.22 -0.99
C ARG A 111 -8.12 17.70 -0.75
N PHE A 112 -7.17 16.78 -0.60
CA PHE A 112 -5.77 17.11 -0.35
C PHE A 112 -5.15 17.92 -1.50
N LEU A 113 -5.51 17.61 -2.75
CA LEU A 113 -5.04 18.36 -3.91
C LEU A 113 -5.57 19.80 -3.93
N ILE A 114 -6.85 20.01 -3.56
CA ILE A 114 -7.43 21.35 -3.46
C ILE A 114 -6.74 22.16 -2.36
N GLU A 115 -6.50 21.55 -1.20
CA GLU A 115 -5.76 22.18 -0.09
C GLU A 115 -4.33 22.54 -0.54
N TYR A 116 -3.64 21.62 -1.20
CA TYR A 116 -2.30 21.86 -1.74
C TYR A 116 -2.24 23.05 -2.71
N ILE A 117 -3.26 23.27 -3.54
CA ILE A 117 -3.29 24.38 -4.51
C ILE A 117 -3.61 25.73 -3.83
N ARG A 118 -4.39 25.70 -2.75
CA ARG A 118 -4.82 26.91 -2.03
C ARG A 118 -3.76 27.50 -1.10
N CYS A 119 -2.69 26.74 -0.81
CA CYS A 119 -1.59 27.12 0.07
C CYS A 119 -0.29 27.43 -0.70
#